data_AF-A0A5E4NRJ9-F1
#
_entry.id   AF-A0A5E4NRJ9-F1
#
_cell.length_a   1.000
_cell.length_b   1.000
_cell.length_c   1.000
_cell.angle_alpha   90.00
_cell.angle_beta   90.00
_cell.angle_gamma   90.00
#
_symmetry.space_group_name_H-M   'P 1'
#
loop_
_entity.id
_entity.type
_entity.pdbx_description
1 polymer ?
#
loop_
_entity_poly.entity_id
_entity_poly.type
_entity_poly.pdbx_seq_one_letter_code
_entity_poly.pdbx_strand_id
1 'polypeptide(L)'
;MAAFEVAARSKKEKYEQLRAELVSEHGAVEVVPFIVGVLGSWDPNNNKFMRQLCSRKYGDLMRKLCVKDTIRSSRNIYIEHNTGVRQELDLI
;
A
#
# COMPACT_ATOMS: atom_id res chain seq x y z
N MET A 1 -12.47 8.85 7.41
CA MET A 1 -12.24 7.96 6.23
C MET A 1 -11.88 8.74 4.95
N ALA A 2 -12.06 10.07 4.90
CA ALA A 2 -11.61 10.91 3.78
C ALA A 2 -10.12 10.76 3.39
N ALA A 3 -9.22 10.52 4.35
CA ALA A 3 -7.80 10.33 4.05
C ALA A 3 -7.53 9.11 3.15
N PHE A 4 -8.25 8.01 3.34
CA PHE A 4 -8.13 6.83 2.47
C PHE A 4 -8.70 7.10 1.08
N GLU A 5 -9.83 7.80 0.98
CA GLU A 5 -10.43 8.18 -0.30
C GLU A 5 -9.53 9.11 -1.11
N VAL A 6 -8.93 10.11 -0.46
CA VAL A 6 -7.97 11.03 -1.09
C VAL A 6 -6.73 10.28 -1.55
N ALA A 7 -6.16 9.40 -0.72
CA ALA A 7 -5.01 8.59 -1.09
C ALA A 7 -5.33 7.62 -2.24
N ALA A 8 -6.52 7.01 -2.24
CA ALA A 8 -6.98 6.12 -3.31
C ALA A 8 -7.15 6.87 -4.62
N ARG A 9 -7.80 8.05 -4.58
CA ARG A 9 -7.97 8.91 -5.75
C ARG A 9 -6.61 9.34 -6.32
N SER A 10 -5.71 9.85 -5.48
CA SER A 10 -4.38 10.28 -5.89
C SER A 10 -3.58 9.15 -6.55
N LYS A 11 -3.69 7.91 -6.03
CA LYS A 11 -3.05 6.74 -6.67
C LYS A 11 -3.67 6.42 -8.03
N LYS A 12 -5.00 6.46 -8.16
CA LYS A 12 -5.66 6.24 -9.46
C LYS A 12 -5.25 7.30 -10.48
N GLU A 13 -5.30 8.58 -10.10
CA GLU A 13 -4.87 9.70 -10.94
C GLU A 13 -3.41 9.54 -11.39
N LYS A 14 -2.50 9.18 -10.47
CA LYS A 14 -1.08 8.96 -10.77
C LYS A 14 -0.85 7.88 -11.85
N TYR A 15 -1.63 6.81 -11.83
CA TYR A 15 -1.45 5.66 -12.72
C TYR A 15 -2.44 5.64 -13.90
N GLU A 16 -3.25 6.69 -14.09
CA GLU A 16 -4.27 6.72 -15.13
C GLU A 16 -3.67 6.66 -16.54
N GLN A 17 -2.55 7.35 -16.78
CA GLN A 17 -1.87 7.29 -18.07
C GLN A 17 -1.40 5.85 -18.38
N LEU A 18 -0.71 5.21 -17.44
CA LEU A 18 -0.25 3.83 -17.59
C LEU A 18 -1.43 2.86 -17.79
N ARG A 19 -2.53 3.07 -17.06
CA ARG A 19 -3.75 2.29 -17.25
C ARG A 19 -4.26 2.45 -18.68
N ALA A 20 -4.36 3.67 -19.20
CA ALA A 20 -4.89 3.93 -20.54
C ALA A 20 -4.02 3.28 -21.64
N GLU A 21 -2.70 3.34 -21.50
CA GLU A 21 -1.75 2.68 -22.39
C GLU A 21 -1.96 1.15 -22.35
N LEU A 22 -1.99 0.53 -21.16
CA LEU A 22 -2.19 -0.92 -21.02
C LEU A 22 -3.59 -1.39 -21.46
N VAL A 23 -4.63 -0.55 -21.31
CA VAL A 23 -5.97 -0.84 -21.85
C VAL A 23 -5.92 -0.99 -23.36
N SER A 24 -5.14 -0.14 -24.05
CA SER A 24 -5.02 -0.20 -25.51
C SER A 24 -4.36 -1.50 -25.99
N GLU A 25 -3.45 -2.07 -25.20
CA GLU A 25 -2.69 -3.29 -25.54
C GLU A 25 -3.36 -4.59 -25.06
N HIS A 26 -4.04 -4.56 -23.92
CA HIS A 26 -4.50 -5.76 -23.21
C HIS A 26 -6.01 -5.78 -22.93
N GLY A 27 -6.75 -4.74 -23.33
CA GLY A 27 -8.18 -4.64 -23.11
C GLY A 27 -8.52 -4.12 -21.71
N ALA A 28 -8.94 -4.99 -20.80
CA ALA A 28 -9.48 -4.57 -19.50
C ALA A 28 -8.39 -4.44 -18.42
N VAL A 29 -8.08 -3.21 -18.00
CA VAL A 29 -7.09 -2.91 -16.95
C VAL A 29 -7.70 -1.99 -15.88
N GLU A 30 -7.52 -2.36 -14.61
CA GLU A 30 -7.97 -1.60 -13.44
C GLU A 30 -6.79 -1.26 -12.53
N VAL A 31 -6.73 0.00 -12.07
CA VAL A 31 -5.84 0.41 -10.97
C VAL A 31 -6.58 0.21 -9.66
N VAL A 32 -6.12 -0.74 -8.85
CA VAL A 32 -6.66 -1.03 -7.52
C VAL A 32 -5.72 -0.46 -6.44
N PRO A 33 -6.08 0.65 -5.78
CA PRO A 33 -5.27 1.19 -4.69
C PRO A 33 -5.20 0.21 -3.52
N PHE A 34 -3.99 -0.01 -3.00
CA PHE A 34 -3.73 -0.79 -1.80
C PHE A 34 -3.07 0.12 -0.76
N ILE A 35 -3.80 0.45 0.32
CA ILE A 35 -3.43 1.56 1.20
C ILE A 35 -3.23 1.07 2.63
N VAL A 36 -2.03 1.30 3.15
CA VAL A 36 -1.68 1.15 4.56
C VAL A 36 -1.12 2.49 5.04
N GLY A 37 -1.71 3.05 6.09
CA GLY A 37 -1.23 4.29 6.67
C GLY A 37 0.04 4.10 7.47
N VAL A 38 0.82 5.17 7.60
CA VAL A 38 2.13 5.23 8.24
C VAL A 38 2.15 4.64 9.67
N LEU A 39 1.06 4.77 10.42
CA LEU A 39 0.89 4.19 11.77
C LEU A 39 0.13 2.86 11.77
N GLY A 40 0.05 2.18 10.64
CA GLY A 40 -0.56 0.85 10.52
C GLY A 40 -2.08 0.85 10.29
N SER A 41 -2.68 1.99 9.95
CA SER A 41 -4.09 2.01 9.57
C SER A 41 -4.31 1.24 8.27
N TRP A 42 -5.38 0.45 8.19
CA TRP A 42 -5.68 -0.41 7.05
C TRP A 42 -6.95 0.06 6.35
N ASP A 43 -6.88 0.35 5.05
CA ASP A 43 -8.08 0.68 4.27
C ASP A 43 -8.97 -0.58 4.13
N PRO A 44 -10.23 -0.54 4.58
CA PRO A 44 -11.17 -1.66 4.39
C PRO A 44 -11.33 -2.10 2.93
N ASN A 45 -11.12 -1.21 1.95
CA ASN A 45 -11.22 -1.54 0.53
C ASN A 45 -10.14 -2.51 0.05
N ASN A 46 -8.98 -2.56 0.72
CA ASN A 46 -7.94 -3.57 0.43
C ASN A 46 -8.51 -4.99 0.54
N ASN A 47 -9.49 -5.22 1.42
CA ASN A 47 -10.07 -6.55 1.64
C ASN A 47 -10.83 -7.07 0.42
N LYS A 48 -11.37 -6.20 -0.44
CA LYS A 48 -12.03 -6.62 -1.69
C LYS A 48 -11.03 -7.28 -2.62
N PHE A 49 -9.87 -6.64 -2.79
CA PHE A 49 -8.77 -7.16 -3.61
C PHE A 49 -8.12 -8.41 -2.98
N MET A 50 -7.86 -8.39 -1.68
CA MET A 50 -7.26 -9.54 -0.98
C MET A 50 -8.09 -10.81 -1.09
N ARG A 51 -9.43 -10.71 -1.11
CA ARG A 51 -10.34 -11.85 -1.31
C ARG A 51 -10.23 -12.49 -2.70
N GLN A 52 -9.77 -11.75 -3.70
CA GLN A 52 -9.54 -12.28 -5.05
C GLN A 52 -8.20 -13.01 -5.15
N LEU A 53 -7.20 -12.58 -4.37
CA LEU A 53 -5.85 -13.12 -4.43
C LEU A 53 -5.61 -14.32 -3.52
N CYS A 54 -6.29 -14.39 -2.37
CA CYS A 54 -5.93 -15.39 -1.37
C CYS A 54 -7.07 -15.76 -0.43
N SER A 55 -6.87 -16.85 0.33
CA SER A 55 -7.78 -17.27 1.40
C SER A 55 -7.82 -16.23 2.52
N ARG A 56 -8.92 -16.18 3.26
CA ARG A 56 -9.10 -15.27 4.41
C ARG A 56 -7.93 -15.36 5.41
N LYS A 57 -7.49 -16.57 5.74
CA LYS A 57 -6.37 -16.81 6.68
C LYS A 57 -5.08 -16.16 6.18
N TYR A 58 -4.78 -16.29 4.89
CA TYR A 58 -3.59 -15.67 4.30
C TYR A 58 -3.75 -14.15 4.18
N GLY A 59 -4.95 -13.65 3.85
CA GLY A 59 -5.23 -12.21 3.82
C GLY A 59 -5.04 -11.54 5.17
N ASP A 60 -5.45 -12.21 6.25
CA ASP A 60 -5.22 -11.73 7.62
C ASP A 60 -3.73 -11.71 7.99
N LEU A 61 -2.95 -12.70 7.54
CA LEU A 61 -1.51 -12.72 7.72
C LEU A 61 -0.85 -11.58 6.93
N MET A 62 -1.18 -11.43 5.65
CA MET A 62 -0.63 -10.39 4.77
C MET A 62 -0.90 -9.00 5.33
N ARG A 63 -2.12 -8.74 5.82
CA ARG A 63 -2.46 -7.48 6.49
C ARG A 63 -1.51 -7.20 7.67
N LYS A 64 -1.27 -8.19 8.53
CA LYS A 64 -0.37 -8.03 9.69
C LYS A 64 1.07 -7.74 9.26
N LEU A 65 1.56 -8.42 8.22
CA LEU A 65 2.90 -8.18 7.67
C LEU A 65 3.04 -6.77 7.11
N CYS A 66 2.13 -6.35 6.22
CA CYS A 66 2.16 -5.00 5.65
C CYS A 66 2.08 -3.90 6.73
N VAL A 67 1.21 -4.07 7.73
CA VAL A 67 1.08 -3.12 8.84
C VAL A 67 2.35 -3.05 9.67
N LYS A 68 2.92 -4.22 10.04
CA LYS A 68 4.18 -4.30 10.80
C LYS A 68 5.31 -3.62 10.06
N ASP A 69 5.45 -3.88 8.77
CA ASP A 69 6.53 -3.31 7.95
C ASP A 69 6.36 -1.80 7.77
N THR A 70 5.12 -1.32 7.59
CA THR A 70 4.82 0.11 7.49
C THR A 70 5.18 0.85 8.79
N ILE A 71 4.79 0.29 9.95
CA ILE A 71 5.14 0.88 11.26
C ILE A 71 6.65 0.86 11.46
N ARG A 72 7.33 -0.24 11.11
CA ARG A 72 8.79 -0.36 11.22
C ARG A 72 9.49 0.71 10.36
N SER A 73 9.08 0.88 9.11
CA SER A 73 9.62 1.89 8.20
C SER A 73 9.43 3.30 8.80
N SER A 74 8.24 3.60 9.31
CA SER A 74 7.92 4.89 9.92
C SER A 74 8.76 5.18 11.17
N ARG A 75 8.95 4.18 12.04
CA ARG A 75 9.85 4.26 13.20
C ARG A 75 11.29 4.52 12.76
N ASN A 76 11.77 3.82 11.73
CA ASN A 76 13.14 3.97 11.25
C ASN A 76 13.41 5.39 10.77
N ILE A 77 12.50 5.98 9.99
CA ILE A 77 12.58 7.38 9.55
C ILE A 77 12.66 8.33 10.76
N TYR A 78 11.83 8.10 11.78
CA TYR A 78 11.82 8.94 12.98
C TYR A 78 13.12 8.83 13.80
N ILE A 79 13.63 7.62 14.00
CA ILE A 79 14.88 7.41 14.74
C ILE A 79 16.07 7.98 13.97
N GLU A 80 16.11 7.81 12.65
CA GLU A 80 17.13 8.40 11.79
C GLU A 80 17.13 9.92 11.88
N HIS A 81 15.94 10.54 11.83
CA HIS A 81 15.80 11.98 12.03
C HIS A 81 16.35 12.44 13.39
N ASN A 82 16.07 11.70 14.47
CA ASN A 82 16.52 12.07 15.82
C ASN A 82 18.01 11.84 16.06
N THR A 83 18.58 10.78 15.49
CA THR A 83 19.94 10.32 15.79
C THR A 83 20.96 10.72 14.72
N GLY A 84 20.51 11.08 13.52
CA GLY A 84 21.36 11.27 12.34
C GLY A 84 21.94 9.96 11.78
N VAL A 85 21.58 8.79 12.35
CA VAL A 85 22.11 7.48 11.94
C VAL A 85 21.07 6.75 11.10
N ARG A 86 21.44 6.35 9.88
CA ARG A 86 20.60 5.56 8.97
C ARG A 86 20.10 4.30 9.67
N GLN A 87 18.78 4.11 9.68
CA GLN A 87 18.13 2.94 10.31
C GLN A 87 17.67 1.89 9.28
N GLU A 88 17.74 2.21 8.00
CA GLU A 88 17.39 1.29 6.92
C GLU A 88 18.47 0.21 6.83
N LEU A 89 18.07 -1.03 7.09
CA LEU A 89 18.83 -2.20 6.67
C LEU A 89 18.29 -2.53 5.28
N ASP A 90 19.18 -2.63 4.29
CA ASP A 90 18.86 -3.08 2.93
C ASP A 90 18.03 -4.37 3.01
N LEU A 91 16.71 -4.23 2.91
CA LEU A 91 15.81 -5.35 2.71
C LEU A 91 15.66 -5.47 1.21
N ILE A 92 16.32 -6.50 0.68
CA ILE A 92 16.22 -7.06 -0.68
C ILE A 92 14.82 -6.86 -1.28
#